data_AF-A0A8S2PBV8-F1
#
_entry.id   AF-A0A8S2PBV8-F1
#
_cell.length_a   1.000
_cell.length_b   1.000
_cell.length_c   1.000
_cell.angle_alpha   90.00
_cell.angle_beta   90.00
_cell.angle_gamma   90.00
#
_symmetry.space_group_name_H-M   'P 1'
#
loop_
_entity.id
_entity.type
_entity.pdbx_description
1 polymer ?
#
loop_
_entity_poly.entity_id
_entity_poly.type
_entity_poly.pdbx_seq_one_letter_code
_entity_poly.pdbx_strand_id
1 'polypeptide(L)'
;MVDTQDQGPYYRISDTKNADLLRERQSATFDVEELTQFMFAGPNNYFNVNIRRQITRQAYAHPIHKTHLPLEYLDSDEHYSVVVRKSLAGVKEAERLNITNKKYRDWFLNIFSGGKFAFFLHTSMFIHTLETLASDEQKEKFLPLARSFQIIGTYAQTELG
;
A
#
# COMPACT_ATOMS: atom_id res chain seq x y z
N MET A 1 5.01 -18.23 4.10
CA MET A 1 6.36 -18.80 4.00
C MET A 1 7.24 -17.73 3.39
N VAL A 2 8.09 -17.09 4.21
CA VAL A 2 9.09 -16.12 3.74
C VAL A 2 10.39 -16.88 3.68
N ASP A 3 10.90 -17.09 2.48
CA ASP A 3 12.23 -17.64 2.28
C ASP A 3 13.25 -16.58 2.74
N THR A 4 14.02 -16.90 3.77
CA THR A 4 14.97 -16.00 4.43
C THR A 4 16.38 -16.07 3.82
N GLN A 5 16.55 -16.73 2.68
CA GLN A 5 17.88 -17.05 2.15
C GLN A 5 18.47 -16.07 1.11
N ASP A 6 17.75 -15.02 0.72
CA ASP A 6 18.30 -14.03 -0.22
C ASP A 6 18.92 -12.83 0.53
N GLN A 7 20.23 -12.93 0.80
CA GLN A 7 21.03 -11.91 1.48
C GLN A 7 21.75 -10.94 0.52
N GLY A 8 21.46 -10.98 -0.78
CA GLY A 8 22.01 -10.01 -1.73
C GLY A 8 21.35 -8.62 -1.60
N PRO A 9 22.03 -7.52 -1.95
CA PRO A 9 21.38 -6.21 -2.01
C PRO A 9 20.25 -6.27 -3.05
N TYR A 10 19.02 -6.07 -2.59
CA TYR A 10 17.82 -6.06 -3.44
C TYR A 10 17.76 -4.87 -4.41
N TYR A 11 18.67 -3.90 -4.25
CA TYR A 11 18.88 -2.80 -5.17
C TYR A 11 19.97 -3.16 -6.19
N ARG A 12 19.58 -3.24 -7.47
CA ARG A 12 20.51 -3.17 -8.59
C ARG A 12 20.15 -1.94 -9.40
N ILE A 13 21.15 -1.17 -9.81
CA ILE A 13 20.97 -0.11 -10.81
C ILE A 13 20.64 -0.81 -12.14
N SER A 14 19.36 -1.07 -12.37
CA SER A 14 18.89 -1.82 -13.56
C SER A 14 18.50 -0.91 -14.71
N ASP A 15 18.29 0.39 -14.46
CA ASP A 15 17.96 1.37 -15.48
C ASP A 15 19.17 2.25 -15.82
N THR A 16 19.81 1.89 -16.93
CA THR A 16 20.97 2.57 -17.51
C THR A 16 20.59 3.44 -18.71
N LYS A 17 19.29 3.65 -18.99
CA LYS A 17 18.85 4.35 -20.20
C LYS A 17 19.22 5.84 -20.20
N ASN A 18 19.28 6.45 -19.02
CA ASN A 18 19.70 7.84 -18.84
C ASN A 18 21.13 7.88 -18.29
N ALA A 19 22.07 8.33 -19.12
CA ALA A 19 23.50 8.36 -18.79
C ALA A 19 23.84 9.34 -17.66
N ASP A 20 23.12 10.46 -17.54
CA ASP A 20 23.36 11.44 -16.48
C ASP A 20 22.89 10.90 -15.14
N LEU A 21 21.71 10.28 -15.07
CA LEU A 21 21.26 9.60 -13.84
C LEU A 21 22.18 8.45 -13.44
N LEU A 22 22.75 7.74 -14.40
CA LEU A 22 23.72 6.69 -14.12
C LEU A 22 25.01 7.28 -13.51
N ARG A 23 25.52 8.38 -14.07
CA ARG A 23 26.70 9.08 -13.56
C ARG A 23 26.49 9.53 -12.12
N GLU A 24 25.34 10.13 -11.81
CA GLU A 24 25.01 10.59 -10.44
C GLU A 24 24.82 9.44 -9.46
N ARG A 25 24.27 8.30 -9.88
CA ARG A 25 24.16 7.12 -8.99
C ARG A 25 25.53 6.50 -8.68
N GLN A 26 26.45 6.55 -9.65
CA GLN A 26 27.80 6.01 -9.51
C GLN A 26 28.73 6.90 -8.67
N SER A 27 28.45 8.20 -8.56
CA SER A 27 29.23 9.14 -7.74
C SER A 27 28.92 9.05 -6.24
N ALA A 28 27.95 8.22 -5.83
CA ALA A 28 27.59 8.03 -4.43
C ALA A 28 28.78 7.50 -3.60
N THR A 29 29.04 8.14 -2.46
CA THR A 29 30.18 7.83 -1.58
C THR A 29 29.80 6.97 -0.37
N PHE A 30 28.60 6.40 -0.36
CA PHE A 30 28.05 5.60 0.73
C PHE A 30 27.21 4.43 0.18
N ASP A 31 26.97 3.42 1.02
CA ASP A 31 26.11 2.29 0.66
C ASP A 31 24.63 2.68 0.81
N VAL A 32 23.90 2.63 -0.31
CA VAL A 32 22.46 2.96 -0.38
C VAL A 32 21.61 1.94 0.38
N GLU A 33 22.00 0.67 0.40
CA GLU A 33 21.33 -0.38 1.16
C GLU A 33 21.51 -0.14 2.66
N GLU A 34 22.71 0.21 3.11
CA GLU A 34 22.99 0.59 4.49
C GLU A 34 22.15 1.80 4.91
N LEU A 35 22.13 2.86 4.09
CA LEU A 35 21.32 4.06 4.36
C LEU A 35 19.82 3.73 4.40
N THR A 36 19.34 2.89 3.48
CA THR A 36 17.93 2.46 3.44
C THR A 36 17.57 1.71 4.72
N GLN A 37 18.44 0.81 5.17
CA GLN A 37 18.27 0.12 6.44
C GLN A 37 18.28 1.14 7.57
N PHE A 38 19.29 2.00 7.70
CA PHE A 38 19.37 3.03 8.73
C PHE A 38 18.09 3.88 8.84
N MET A 39 17.54 4.36 7.72
CA MET A 39 16.35 5.22 7.71
C MET A 39 15.05 4.50 8.09
N PHE A 40 14.89 3.24 7.70
CA PHE A 40 13.62 2.51 7.82
C PHE A 40 13.65 1.31 8.79
N ALA A 41 14.78 1.15 9.45
CA ALA A 41 15.20 0.02 10.29
C ALA A 41 14.23 -0.30 11.44
N GLY A 42 14.03 0.67 12.34
CA GLY A 42 13.46 0.36 13.66
C GLY A 42 14.24 -0.76 14.36
N PRO A 43 13.58 -1.65 15.13
CA PRO A 43 14.23 -2.83 15.73
C PRO A 43 14.33 -4.07 14.80
N ASN A 44 13.65 -4.07 13.65
CA ASN A 44 13.47 -5.24 12.76
C ASN A 44 13.85 -4.90 11.30
N ASN A 45 15.12 -4.52 11.12
CA ASN A 45 15.62 -3.71 10.00
C ASN A 45 15.46 -4.31 8.61
N TYR A 46 16.02 -5.49 8.42
CA TYR A 46 16.15 -6.08 7.08
C TYR A 46 14.81 -6.63 6.58
N PHE A 47 14.04 -7.23 7.49
CA PHE A 47 12.76 -7.87 7.16
C PHE A 47 11.73 -6.86 6.64
N ASN A 48 11.52 -5.74 7.33
CA ASN A 48 10.51 -4.75 6.93
C ASN A 48 10.81 -4.11 5.57
N VAL A 49 12.09 -3.81 5.29
CA VAL A 49 12.51 -3.22 4.02
C VAL A 49 12.24 -4.19 2.86
N ASN A 50 12.62 -5.47 3.03
CA ASN A 50 12.43 -6.47 1.98
C ASN A 50 10.96 -6.83 1.75
N ILE A 51 10.17 -6.93 2.82
CA ILE A 51 8.72 -7.10 2.71
C ILE A 51 8.11 -5.90 1.98
N ARG A 52 8.51 -4.66 2.29
CA ARG A 52 8.02 -3.48 1.57
C ARG A 52 8.38 -3.54 0.09
N ARG A 53 9.61 -3.91 -0.27
CA ARG A 53 10.03 -4.10 -1.68
C ARG A 53 9.20 -5.17 -2.39
N GLN A 54 8.95 -6.30 -1.73
CA GLN A 54 8.13 -7.39 -2.28
C GLN A 54 6.69 -6.93 -2.51
N ILE A 55 6.07 -6.30 -1.50
CA ILE A 55 4.73 -5.72 -1.57
C ILE A 55 4.64 -4.71 -2.72
N THR A 56 5.62 -3.82 -2.85
CA THR A 56 5.67 -2.84 -3.94
C THR A 56 5.69 -3.53 -5.30
N ARG A 57 6.54 -4.54 -5.49
CA ARG A 57 6.61 -5.30 -6.75
C ARG A 57 5.28 -6.00 -7.06
N GLN A 58 4.69 -6.65 -6.07
CA GLN A 58 3.40 -7.32 -6.22
C GLN A 58 2.27 -6.35 -6.54
N ALA A 59 2.25 -5.19 -5.88
CA ALA A 59 1.25 -4.16 -6.14
C ALA A 59 1.33 -3.70 -7.60
N TYR A 60 2.51 -3.32 -8.10
CA TYR A 60 2.66 -2.83 -9.47
C TYR A 60 2.55 -3.90 -10.56
N ALA A 61 2.63 -5.19 -10.22
CA ALA A 61 2.52 -6.27 -11.20
C ALA A 61 1.10 -6.42 -11.77
N HIS A 62 0.07 -5.90 -11.09
CA HIS A 62 -1.32 -6.11 -11.48
C HIS A 62 -1.67 -5.37 -12.80
N PRO A 63 -2.34 -6.02 -13.77
CA PRO A 63 -2.58 -5.45 -15.10
C PRO A 63 -3.49 -4.21 -15.10
N ILE A 64 -4.28 -4.01 -14.03
CA ILE A 64 -5.17 -2.84 -13.87
C ILE A 64 -4.44 -1.49 -14.02
N HIS A 65 -3.14 -1.44 -13.75
CA HIS A 65 -2.36 -0.21 -13.89
C HIS A 65 -2.21 0.26 -15.34
N LYS A 66 -2.57 -0.58 -16.32
CA LYS A 66 -2.48 -0.29 -17.75
C LYS A 66 -3.86 -0.14 -18.42
N THR A 67 -4.95 -0.13 -17.64
CA THR A 67 -6.33 -0.13 -18.19
C THR A 67 -6.96 1.25 -18.26
N HIS A 68 -6.22 2.31 -17.96
CA HIS A 68 -6.71 3.69 -17.94
C HIS A 68 -5.58 4.66 -18.29
N LEU A 69 -5.93 5.87 -18.73
CA LEU A 69 -4.95 6.95 -18.90
C LEU A 69 -4.34 7.35 -17.54
N PRO A 70 -3.15 7.97 -17.52
CA PRO A 70 -2.65 8.63 -16.33
C PRO A 70 -3.74 9.48 -15.67
N LEU A 71 -3.80 9.47 -14.33
CA LEU A 71 -4.91 10.05 -13.58
C LEU A 71 -5.05 11.56 -13.82
N GLU A 72 -3.98 12.21 -14.24
CA GLU A 72 -3.86 13.63 -14.54
C GLU A 72 -4.62 14.03 -15.83
N TYR A 73 -4.98 13.06 -16.68
CA TYR A 73 -5.72 13.29 -17.92
C TYR A 73 -7.20 12.94 -17.84
N LEU A 74 -7.67 12.50 -16.67
CA LEU A 74 -9.07 12.11 -16.46
C LEU A 74 -9.89 13.29 -15.97
N ASP A 75 -11.17 13.33 -16.34
CA ASP A 75 -12.12 14.21 -15.65
C ASP A 75 -12.45 13.71 -14.23
N SER A 76 -13.25 14.47 -13.49
CA SER A 76 -13.60 14.15 -12.11
C SER A 76 -14.30 12.80 -11.94
N ASP A 77 -15.23 12.47 -12.85
CA ASP A 77 -16.05 11.26 -12.76
C ASP A 77 -15.25 10.03 -13.18
N GLU A 78 -14.43 10.17 -14.22
CA GLU A 78 -13.47 9.16 -14.66
C GLU A 78 -12.41 8.90 -13.58
N HIS A 79 -11.84 9.96 -13.00
CA HIS A 79 -10.86 9.85 -11.93
C HIS A 79 -11.45 9.10 -10.73
N TYR A 80 -12.64 9.50 -10.27
CA TYR A 80 -13.35 8.82 -9.19
C TYR A 80 -13.59 7.33 -9.52
N SER A 81 -14.12 7.05 -10.71
CA SER A 81 -14.43 5.70 -11.18
C SER A 81 -13.20 4.80 -11.24
N VAL A 82 -12.08 5.31 -11.74
CA VAL A 82 -10.80 4.60 -11.80
C VAL A 82 -10.26 4.34 -10.40
N VAL A 83 -10.29 5.33 -9.51
CA VAL A 83 -9.81 5.20 -8.13
C VAL A 83 -10.61 4.18 -7.34
N VAL A 84 -11.95 4.18 -7.43
CA VAL A 84 -12.80 3.18 -6.78
C VAL A 84 -12.52 1.78 -7.33
N ARG A 85 -12.46 1.64 -8.66
CA ARG A 85 -12.17 0.35 -9.32
C ARG A 85 -10.82 -0.21 -8.90
N LYS A 86 -9.77 0.63 -8.87
CA LYS A 86 -8.44 0.24 -8.40
C LYS A 86 -8.42 -0.13 -6.93
N SER A 87 -9.14 0.61 -6.10
CA SER A 87 -9.19 0.34 -4.66
C SER A 87 -9.84 -1.01 -4.38
N LEU A 88 -10.95 -1.32 -5.05
CA LEU A 88 -11.60 -2.62 -4.95
C LEU A 88 -10.71 -3.76 -5.48
N ALA A 89 -10.06 -3.57 -6.63
CA ALA A 89 -9.12 -4.55 -7.16
C ALA A 89 -7.94 -4.79 -6.21
N GLY A 90 -7.43 -3.73 -5.56
CA GLY A 90 -6.37 -3.82 -4.56
C GLY A 90 -6.79 -4.62 -3.33
N VAL A 91 -8.03 -4.46 -2.84
CA VAL A 91 -8.56 -5.27 -1.73
C VAL A 91 -8.59 -6.76 -2.09
N LYS A 92 -9.15 -7.09 -3.26
CA LYS A 92 -9.22 -8.47 -3.76
C LYS A 92 -7.84 -9.08 -3.99
N GLU A 93 -6.90 -8.28 -4.51
CA GLU A 93 -5.54 -8.74 -4.76
C GLU A 93 -4.76 -8.97 -3.46
N ALA A 94 -4.94 -8.11 -2.46
CA ALA A 94 -4.37 -8.31 -1.13
C ALA A 94 -4.89 -9.61 -0.47
N GLU A 95 -6.17 -9.93 -0.67
CA GLU A 95 -6.76 -11.21 -0.23
C GLU A 95 -6.18 -12.40 -0.99
N ARG A 96 -6.08 -12.31 -2.33
CA ARG A 96 -5.48 -13.34 -3.18
C ARG A 96 -4.03 -13.64 -2.81
N LEU A 97 -3.27 -12.60 -2.46
CA LEU A 97 -1.88 -12.70 -2.00
C LEU A 97 -1.74 -13.06 -0.51
N ASN A 98 -2.86 -13.23 0.20
CA ASN A 98 -2.92 -13.55 1.63
C ASN A 98 -2.13 -12.55 2.50
N ILE A 99 -2.26 -11.25 2.22
CA ILE A 99 -1.65 -10.19 3.01
C ILE A 99 -2.54 -9.91 4.25
N THR A 100 -2.24 -10.61 5.34
CA THR A 100 -3.04 -10.59 6.58
C THR A 100 -2.54 -9.58 7.61
N ASN A 101 -1.24 -9.29 7.64
CA ASN A 101 -0.68 -8.30 8.55
C ASN A 101 -1.22 -6.90 8.20
N LYS A 102 -1.85 -6.23 9.17
CA LYS A 102 -2.51 -4.92 8.97
C LYS A 102 -1.57 -3.88 8.35
N LYS A 103 -0.36 -3.72 8.88
CA LYS A 103 0.63 -2.74 8.40
C LYS A 103 1.00 -3.01 6.93
N TYR A 104 1.23 -4.27 6.58
CA TYR A 104 1.57 -4.66 5.21
C TYR A 104 0.41 -4.52 4.24
N ARG A 105 -0.81 -4.82 4.70
CA ARG A 105 -2.04 -4.60 3.92
C ARG A 105 -2.26 -3.11 3.65
N ASP A 106 -2.09 -2.26 4.66
CA ASP A 106 -2.20 -0.80 4.51
C ASP A 106 -1.15 -0.25 3.51
N TRP A 107 0.10 -0.72 3.60
CA TRP A 107 1.14 -0.40 2.61
C TRP A 107 0.77 -0.86 1.20
N PHE A 108 0.34 -2.11 1.04
CA PHE A 108 -0.05 -2.66 -0.26
C PHE A 108 -1.16 -1.82 -0.89
N LEU A 109 -2.26 -1.56 -0.16
CA LEU A 109 -3.41 -0.83 -0.68
C LEU A 109 -3.06 0.63 -1.05
N ASN A 110 -2.22 1.28 -0.24
CA ASN A 110 -1.73 2.62 -0.54
C ASN A 110 -0.89 2.65 -1.82
N ILE A 111 0.05 1.72 -1.99
CA ILE A 111 0.89 1.63 -3.19
C ILE A 111 0.06 1.27 -4.43
N PHE A 112 -0.80 0.26 -4.32
CA PHE A 112 -1.66 -0.23 -5.41
C PHE A 112 -2.57 0.87 -5.97
N SER A 113 -3.10 1.72 -5.08
CA SER A 113 -3.97 2.84 -5.46
C SER A 113 -3.20 4.11 -5.86
N GLY A 114 -1.86 4.11 -5.80
CA GLY A 114 -1.05 5.31 -6.06
C GLY A 114 -1.28 6.41 -5.04
N GLY A 115 -1.48 6.04 -3.78
CA GLY A 115 -1.76 6.97 -2.68
C GLY A 115 -3.22 7.44 -2.59
N LYS A 116 -4.08 7.01 -3.52
CA LYS A 116 -5.47 7.47 -3.65
C LYS A 116 -6.47 6.36 -3.29
N PHE A 117 -6.27 5.67 -2.17
CA PHE A 117 -7.15 4.56 -1.79
C PHE A 117 -8.55 5.08 -1.42
N ALA A 118 -9.57 4.71 -2.21
CA ALA A 118 -10.94 5.23 -2.08
C ALA A 118 -11.58 4.91 -0.72
N PHE A 119 -11.16 3.81 -0.09
CA PHE A 119 -11.70 3.35 1.19
C PHE A 119 -10.76 3.65 2.36
N PHE A 120 -9.94 4.71 2.25
CA PHE A 120 -8.98 5.05 3.30
C PHE A 120 -9.64 5.30 4.66
N LEU A 121 -10.68 6.15 4.74
CA LEU A 121 -11.38 6.40 6.01
C LEU A 121 -12.08 5.16 6.55
N HIS A 122 -12.47 4.22 5.68
CA HIS A 122 -13.04 2.96 6.10
C HIS A 122 -12.02 2.14 6.92
N THR A 123 -10.79 2.00 6.41
CA THR A 123 -9.75 1.19 7.06
C THR A 123 -9.01 1.93 8.17
N SER A 124 -8.85 3.25 8.06
CA SER A 124 -8.09 4.05 9.03
C SER A 124 -8.92 4.48 10.24
N MET A 125 -10.19 4.85 10.04
CA MET A 125 -11.01 5.45 11.09
C MET A 125 -12.26 4.63 11.40
N PHE A 126 -13.07 4.23 10.41
CA PHE A 126 -14.32 3.54 10.67
C PHE A 126 -14.12 2.19 11.40
N ILE A 127 -13.23 1.33 10.88
CA ILE A 127 -12.89 0.07 11.55
C ILE A 127 -12.26 0.33 12.93
N HIS A 128 -11.37 1.31 13.05
CA HIS A 128 -10.74 1.64 14.33
C HIS A 128 -11.75 2.09 15.39
N THR A 129 -12.73 2.91 15.00
CA THR A 129 -13.84 3.34 15.87
C THR A 129 -14.69 2.16 16.31
N LEU A 130 -14.98 1.19 15.43
CA LEU A 130 -15.66 -0.04 15.83
C LEU A 130 -14.83 -0.87 16.81
N GLU A 131 -13.52 -1.00 16.59
CA GLU A 131 -12.63 -1.76 17.47
C GLU A 131 -12.50 -1.15 18.87
N THR A 132 -12.50 0.18 18.96
CA THR A 132 -12.20 0.90 20.20
C THR A 132 -13.43 1.36 20.97
N LEU A 133 -14.51 1.75 20.28
CA LEU A 133 -15.65 2.43 20.91
C LEU A 133 -16.95 1.60 20.89
N ALA A 134 -17.07 0.58 20.03
CA ALA A 134 -18.29 -0.21 19.97
C ALA A 134 -18.38 -1.25 21.11
N SER A 135 -19.61 -1.58 21.52
CA SER A 135 -19.87 -2.68 22.45
C SER A 135 -19.54 -4.04 21.83
N ASP A 136 -19.45 -5.10 22.64
CA ASP A 136 -19.14 -6.44 22.13
C ASP A 136 -20.20 -6.95 21.14
N GLU A 137 -21.48 -6.70 21.41
CA GLU A 137 -22.59 -7.03 20.50
C GLU A 137 -22.47 -6.28 19.15
N GLN A 138 -22.10 -5.00 19.19
CA GLN A 138 -21.89 -4.20 17.98
C GLN A 138 -20.65 -4.67 17.20
N LYS A 139 -19.58 -5.03 17.90
CA LYS A 139 -18.35 -5.58 17.29
C LYS A 139 -18.64 -6.89 16.56
N GLU A 140 -19.33 -7.82 17.20
CA GLU A 140 -19.71 -9.11 16.61
C GLU A 140 -20.54 -8.90 15.34
N LYS A 141 -21.46 -7.93 15.36
CA LYS A 141 -22.31 -7.59 14.22
C LYS A 141 -21.56 -6.92 13.06
N PHE A 142 -20.73 -5.91 13.35
CA PHE A 142 -20.21 -5.00 12.32
C PHE A 142 -18.75 -5.24 11.90
N LEU A 143 -17.88 -5.71 12.80
CA LEU A 143 -16.46 -5.90 12.45
C LEU A 143 -16.24 -6.95 11.36
N PRO A 144 -16.91 -8.11 11.35
CA PRO A 144 -16.73 -9.08 10.27
C PRO A 144 -17.13 -8.50 8.90
N LEU A 145 -18.23 -7.75 8.86
CA LEU A 145 -18.73 -7.11 7.65
C LEU A 145 -17.79 -6.01 7.16
N ALA A 146 -17.27 -5.18 8.08
CA ALA A 146 -16.35 -4.10 7.74
C ALA A 146 -15.00 -4.66 7.26
N ARG A 147 -14.41 -5.61 7.98
CA ARG A 147 -13.10 -6.20 7.62
C ARG A 147 -13.12 -6.96 6.29
N SER A 148 -14.28 -7.51 5.91
CA SER A 148 -14.51 -8.19 4.62
C SER A 148 -14.99 -7.25 3.51
N PHE A 149 -15.07 -5.93 3.76
CA PHE A 149 -15.58 -4.93 2.82
C PHE A 149 -17.01 -5.20 2.32
N GLN A 150 -17.81 -5.98 3.06
CA GLN A 150 -19.24 -6.17 2.77
C GLN A 150 -20.07 -4.92 3.11
N ILE A 151 -19.56 -4.11 4.05
CA ILE A 151 -20.03 -2.75 4.28
C ILE A 151 -18.86 -1.79 4.10
N ILE A 152 -19.16 -0.60 3.60
CA ILE A 152 -18.20 0.52 3.53
C ILE A 152 -18.73 1.59 4.47
N GLY A 153 -17.84 2.11 5.30
CA GLY A 153 -18.15 3.10 6.32
C GLY A 153 -17.13 4.22 6.31
N THR A 154 -17.45 5.31 6.99
CA THR A 154 -16.59 6.49 7.10
C THR A 154 -16.64 7.03 8.53
N TYR A 155 -15.82 8.04 8.82
CA TYR A 155 -15.83 8.77 10.08
C TYR A 155 -16.27 10.21 9.85
N ALA A 156 -17.57 10.45 9.97
CA ALA A 156 -18.19 11.73 9.75
C ALA A 156 -18.20 12.56 11.04
N GLN A 157 -17.07 13.21 11.34
CA GLN A 157 -16.93 14.11 12.50
C GLN A 157 -17.05 15.60 12.11
N THR A 158 -16.44 15.98 10.99
CA THR A 158 -16.36 17.39 10.59
C THR A 158 -17.71 17.86 10.04
N GLU A 159 -18.22 18.95 10.58
CA GLU A 159 -19.43 19.63 10.14
C GLU A 159 -19.07 20.91 9.38
N LEU A 160 -20.07 21.61 8.82
CA LEU A 160 -19.85 22.86 8.06
C LEU A 160 -19.38 24.05 8.93
N GLY A 161 -19.70 24.00 10.22
CA GLY A 161 -19.57 25.12 11.17
C GLY A 161 -18.16 25.43 11.65
#